data_AF-A0AAE8LWK3-F1
#
_entry.id   AF-A0AAE8LWK3-F1
#
_cell.length_a   1.000
_cell.length_b   1.000
_cell.length_c   1.000
_cell.angle_alpha   90.00
_cell.angle_beta   90.00
_cell.angle_gamma   90.00
#
_symmetry.space_group_name_H-M   'P 1'
#
loop_
_entity.id
_entity.type
_entity.pdbx_description
1 polymer ?
#
loop_
_entity_poly.entity_id
_entity_poly.type
_entity_poly.pdbx_seq_one_letter_code
_entity_poly.pdbx_strand_id
1 'polypeptide(L)'
;MRRLFRFLKANFQAFGRHWSVYVLLVVSINLVLTSLIVPGLTWGVNRLLVVNGIGYLTYTNFVSVLTKHPLVLISLVLLVLLICGLVYIQMAFLFRQIKRIQEQTPASQWQLLKQSGHDLLTLKPLTMLIMIGYFLLILPFGQIIFKSVLLNKVTIPAFIIQDMWTTPKIWGPIILVYTLALILSIRLITFLPETIFNKKLSTTRLLQKCWQTTRGRFWRLLIKVGVLAIAITLVGVLSQLLFFNLQRYYDQNLPHYALLLAILNLFILEIISQILLAMSIVMILQLILKQAGYLVPSETRVKVILKQRSLRIRMRQGAAMLLLILVAAGVALYDYAYLEGAMDNRPALISHRGVDDGNGVQNTIPALQKTAREKPDYIEMDIQETKDHQFVVMHDNNLEELAGVNRTVHELTLAELTTLTVRENGYSAKIPSFDQYLTAAEKAHQRLLVEIKVSPQDSPQMMTNFIKRLPATAIEKGQSYPFVELSCCGGVEETSTALIC
;
A
#
# COMPACT_ATOMS: atom_id res chain seq x y z
N MET A 1 -14.77 -7.09 -34.09
CA MET A 1 -14.07 -5.78 -33.98
C MET A 1 -14.96 -4.54 -34.22
N ARG A 2 -15.64 -4.36 -35.37
CA ARG A 2 -16.43 -3.13 -35.68
C ARG A 2 -17.46 -2.69 -34.61
N ARG A 3 -18.10 -3.64 -33.89
CA ARG A 3 -19.04 -3.33 -32.79
C ARG A 3 -18.34 -2.77 -31.54
N LEU A 4 -17.14 -3.28 -31.21
CA LEU A 4 -16.35 -2.81 -30.07
C LEU A 4 -15.75 -1.42 -30.35
N PHE A 5 -15.28 -1.19 -31.57
CA PHE A 5 -14.80 0.14 -31.97
C PHE A 5 -15.90 1.21 -31.88
N ARG A 6 -17.11 0.92 -32.38
CA ARG A 6 -18.27 1.82 -32.21
C ARG A 6 -18.61 2.05 -30.73
N PHE A 7 -18.53 1.01 -29.90
CA PHE A 7 -18.74 1.13 -28.46
C PHE A 7 -17.70 2.04 -27.80
N LEU A 8 -16.41 1.86 -28.10
CA LEU A 8 -15.34 2.73 -27.61
C LEU A 8 -15.59 4.18 -28.05
N LYS A 9 -15.74 4.41 -29.36
CA LYS A 9 -16.01 5.74 -29.92
C LYS A 9 -17.19 6.42 -29.23
N ALA A 10 -18.30 5.71 -29.02
CA ALA A 10 -19.49 6.26 -28.37
C ALA A 10 -19.24 6.66 -26.89
N ASN A 11 -18.48 5.86 -26.12
CA ASN A 11 -18.18 6.23 -24.73
C ASN A 11 -17.14 7.36 -24.65
N PHE A 12 -16.13 7.36 -25.52
CA PHE A 12 -15.16 8.46 -25.62
C PHE A 12 -15.85 9.77 -25.99
N GLN A 13 -16.80 9.74 -26.94
CA GLN A 13 -17.62 10.90 -27.29
C GLN A 13 -18.54 11.33 -26.13
N ALA A 14 -19.16 10.38 -25.41
CA ALA A 14 -20.01 10.70 -24.26
C ALA A 14 -19.22 11.36 -23.13
N PHE A 15 -17.99 10.90 -22.85
CA PHE A 15 -17.07 11.55 -21.93
C PHE A 15 -16.65 12.93 -22.45
N GLY A 16 -16.23 13.00 -23.72
CA GLY A 16 -15.75 14.21 -24.39
C GLY A 16 -16.74 15.38 -24.37
N ARG A 17 -18.06 15.12 -24.43
CA ARG A 17 -19.09 16.17 -24.34
C ARG A 17 -19.03 16.99 -23.04
N HIS A 18 -18.59 16.38 -21.94
CA HIS A 18 -18.55 17.02 -20.61
C HIS A 18 -17.23 16.78 -19.88
N TRP A 19 -16.13 16.58 -20.63
CA TRP A 19 -14.85 16.09 -20.10
C TRP A 19 -14.33 16.95 -18.95
N SER A 20 -14.37 18.28 -19.08
CA SER A 20 -13.84 19.21 -18.07
C SER A 20 -14.59 19.12 -16.75
N VAL A 21 -15.92 18.95 -16.80
CA VAL A 21 -16.77 18.79 -15.61
C VAL A 21 -16.49 17.44 -14.94
N TYR A 22 -16.29 16.38 -15.72
CA TYR A 22 -15.95 15.05 -15.20
C TYR A 22 -14.57 15.00 -14.56
N VAL A 23 -13.55 15.58 -15.21
CA VAL A 23 -12.20 15.66 -14.67
C VAL A 23 -12.19 16.47 -13.38
N LEU A 24 -12.79 17.67 -13.38
CA LEU A 24 -12.88 18.50 -12.18
C LEU A 24 -13.60 17.76 -11.04
N LEU A 25 -14.70 17.07 -11.34
CA LEU A 25 -15.43 16.27 -10.35
C LEU A 25 -14.54 15.21 -9.69
N VAL A 26 -13.83 14.40 -10.48
CA VAL A 26 -13.00 13.31 -9.97
C VAL A 26 -11.77 13.85 -9.25
N VAL A 27 -11.10 14.85 -9.81
CA VAL A 27 -9.91 15.49 -9.19
C VAL A 27 -10.27 16.15 -7.87
N SER A 28 -11.38 16.89 -7.78
CA SER A 28 -11.82 17.51 -6.51
C SER A 28 -12.15 16.47 -5.44
N ILE A 29 -12.79 15.35 -5.81
CA ILE A 29 -13.06 14.25 -4.87
C ILE A 29 -11.73 13.63 -4.41
N ASN A 30 -10.83 13.32 -5.34
CA ASN A 30 -9.55 12.71 -5.01
C ASN A 30 -8.71 13.62 -4.11
N LEU A 31 -8.65 14.91 -4.40
CA LEU A 31 -7.93 15.89 -3.59
C LEU A 31 -8.44 15.93 -2.13
N VAL A 32 -9.77 15.95 -1.93
CA VAL A 32 -10.35 15.87 -0.59
C VAL A 32 -10.01 14.54 0.10
N LEU A 33 -10.06 13.44 -0.64
CA LEU A 33 -9.74 12.12 -0.09
C LEU A 33 -8.26 12.01 0.31
N THR A 34 -7.33 12.45 -0.55
CA THR A 34 -5.88 12.33 -0.32
C THR A 34 -5.37 13.34 0.68
N SER A 35 -5.90 14.57 0.70
CA SER A 35 -5.36 15.65 1.54
C SER A 35 -6.04 15.75 2.91
N LEU A 36 -7.27 15.27 3.07
CA LEU A 36 -8.01 15.38 4.33
C LEU A 36 -8.38 14.03 4.93
N ILE A 37 -9.09 13.20 4.15
CA ILE A 37 -9.69 11.96 4.68
C ILE A 37 -8.63 10.91 5.00
N VAL A 38 -7.74 10.59 4.05
CA VAL A 38 -6.71 9.56 4.24
C VAL A 38 -5.72 9.93 5.35
N PRO A 39 -5.16 11.15 5.44
CA PRO A 39 -4.31 11.54 6.55
C PRO A 39 -5.05 11.48 7.89
N GLY A 40 -6.31 11.94 7.95
CA GLY A 40 -7.13 11.85 9.15
C GLY A 40 -7.37 10.41 9.61
N LEU A 41 -7.70 9.50 8.68
CA LEU A 41 -7.83 8.06 8.98
C LEU A 41 -6.51 7.46 9.46
N THR A 42 -5.40 7.79 8.80
CA THR A 42 -4.07 7.27 9.14
C THR A 42 -3.62 7.76 10.52
N TRP A 43 -3.82 9.06 10.80
CA TRP A 43 -3.57 9.64 12.11
C TRP A 43 -4.42 8.96 13.19
N GLY A 44 -5.71 8.74 12.93
CA GLY A 44 -6.62 8.08 13.86
C GLY A 44 -6.17 6.66 14.21
N VAL A 45 -5.77 5.87 13.21
CA VAL A 45 -5.22 4.52 13.42
C VAL A 45 -3.92 4.57 14.22
N ASN A 46 -2.96 5.41 13.83
CA ASN A 46 -1.67 5.49 14.51
C ASN A 46 -1.83 5.91 15.98
N ARG A 47 -2.69 6.90 16.26
CA ARG A 47 -2.99 7.30 17.64
C ARG A 47 -3.63 6.19 18.43
N LEU A 48 -4.53 5.42 17.81
CA LEU A 48 -5.18 4.30 18.47
C LEU A 48 -4.19 3.20 18.84
N LEU A 49 -3.26 2.87 17.96
CA LEU A 49 -2.23 1.85 18.21
C LEU A 49 -1.27 2.31 19.31
N VAL A 50 -0.73 3.53 19.21
CA VAL A 50 0.21 4.10 20.20
C VAL A 50 -0.39 4.19 21.59
N VAL A 51 -1.65 4.63 21.73
CA VAL A 51 -2.33 4.73 23.03
C VAL A 51 -2.52 3.36 23.70
N ASN A 52 -2.61 2.29 22.92
CA ASN A 52 -2.77 0.92 23.42
C ASN A 52 -1.43 0.17 23.55
N GLY A 53 -0.29 0.86 23.39
CA GLY A 53 1.03 0.25 23.47
C GLY A 53 1.34 -0.72 22.32
N ILE A 54 0.64 -0.60 21.20
CA ILE A 54 0.84 -1.43 20.01
C ILE A 54 1.70 -0.64 19.03
N GLY A 55 2.94 -1.09 18.78
CA GLY A 55 3.85 -0.43 17.83
C GLY A 55 3.34 -0.51 16.39
N TYR A 56 2.82 -1.67 15.98
CA TYR A 56 2.28 -1.90 14.64
C TYR A 56 1.31 -3.11 14.62
N LEU A 57 0.51 -3.23 13.55
CA LEU A 57 -0.35 -4.40 13.30
C LEU A 57 0.27 -5.27 12.20
N THR A 58 0.62 -6.51 12.53
CA THR A 58 1.08 -7.55 11.59
C THR A 58 0.21 -8.80 11.69
N TYR A 59 0.32 -9.71 10.72
CA TYR A 59 -0.42 -10.97 10.77
C TYR A 59 -0.04 -11.84 11.98
N THR A 60 1.18 -11.70 12.50
CA THR A 60 1.69 -12.44 13.67
C THR A 60 1.07 -11.95 14.97
N ASN A 61 0.94 -10.63 15.15
CA ASN A 61 0.35 -10.06 16.36
C ASN A 61 -1.17 -9.85 16.26
N PHE A 62 -1.76 -9.99 15.07
CA PHE A 62 -3.17 -9.69 14.80
C PHE A 62 -4.13 -10.40 15.76
N VAL A 63 -3.95 -11.71 15.96
CA VAL A 63 -4.81 -12.53 16.84
C VAL A 63 -4.63 -12.13 18.31
N SER A 64 -3.38 -11.89 18.74
CA SER A 64 -3.06 -11.45 20.10
C SER A 64 -3.67 -10.06 20.37
N VAL A 65 -3.58 -9.13 19.42
CA VAL A 65 -4.20 -7.81 19.54
C VAL A 65 -5.72 -7.92 19.63
N LEU A 66 -6.33 -8.78 18.81
CA LEU A 66 -7.78 -8.98 18.81
C LEU A 66 -8.31 -9.51 20.15
N THR A 67 -7.57 -10.42 20.78
CA THR A 67 -7.97 -11.09 22.02
C THR A 67 -7.64 -10.28 23.26
N LYS A 68 -6.48 -9.61 23.30
CA LYS A 68 -6.01 -8.86 24.47
C LYS A 68 -6.49 -7.40 24.51
N HIS A 69 -6.84 -6.81 23.36
CA HIS A 69 -7.28 -5.42 23.26
C HIS A 69 -8.68 -5.30 22.61
N PRO A 70 -9.77 -5.63 23.36
CA PRO A 70 -11.13 -5.61 22.80
C PRO A 70 -11.56 -4.23 22.29
N LEU A 71 -11.06 -3.14 22.90
CA LEU A 71 -11.31 -1.78 22.43
C LEU A 71 -10.67 -1.51 21.07
N VAL A 72 -9.45 -2.01 20.84
CA VAL A 72 -8.76 -1.89 19.55
C VAL A 72 -9.54 -2.62 18.47
N LEU A 73 -10.01 -3.84 18.75
CA LEU A 73 -10.89 -4.59 17.83
C LEU A 73 -12.14 -3.78 17.46
N ILE A 74 -12.86 -3.24 18.45
CA ILE A 74 -14.08 -2.44 18.22
C ILE A 74 -13.76 -1.25 17.32
N SER A 75 -12.67 -0.53 17.61
CA SER A 75 -12.28 0.62 16.81
C SER A 75 -11.81 0.27 15.40
N LEU A 76 -11.13 -0.86 15.19
CA LEU A 76 -10.78 -1.36 13.86
C LEU A 76 -12.02 -1.73 13.06
N VAL A 77 -13.02 -2.35 13.69
CA VAL A 77 -14.31 -2.63 13.05
C VAL A 77 -15.02 -1.32 12.68
N LEU A 78 -15.08 -0.35 13.60
CA LEU A 78 -15.64 0.98 13.34
C LEU A 78 -14.91 1.70 12.20
N LEU A 79 -13.59 1.55 12.10
CA LEU A 79 -12.79 2.10 11.00
C LEU A 79 -13.16 1.45 9.67
N VAL A 80 -13.30 0.13 9.60
CA VAL A 80 -13.74 -0.58 8.38
C VAL A 80 -15.14 -0.10 7.96
N LEU A 81 -16.06 0.05 8.92
CA LEU A 81 -17.39 0.59 8.66
C LEU A 81 -17.34 2.03 8.15
N LEU A 82 -16.48 2.87 8.73
CA LEU A 82 -16.26 4.25 8.31
C LEU A 82 -15.71 4.32 6.89
N ILE A 83 -14.68 3.53 6.56
CA ILE A 83 -14.09 3.47 5.20
C ILE A 83 -15.15 3.01 4.20
N CYS A 84 -15.88 1.93 4.50
CA CYS A 84 -16.95 1.45 3.63
C CYS A 84 -18.06 2.48 3.44
N GLY A 85 -18.43 3.21 4.50
CA GLY A 85 -19.39 4.32 4.44
C GLY A 85 -18.89 5.46 3.54
N LEU A 86 -17.63 5.86 3.67
CA LEU A 86 -17.01 6.89 2.84
C LEU A 86 -16.94 6.48 1.36
N VAL A 87 -16.57 5.23 1.08
CA VAL A 87 -16.59 4.67 -0.29
C VAL A 87 -18.02 4.66 -0.85
N TYR A 88 -19.02 4.28 -0.05
CA TYR A 88 -20.42 4.36 -0.48
C TYR A 88 -20.83 5.79 -0.82
N ILE A 89 -20.55 6.76 0.06
CA ILE A 89 -20.87 8.18 -0.18
C ILE A 89 -20.18 8.68 -1.46
N GLN A 90 -18.91 8.33 -1.65
CA GLN A 90 -18.15 8.66 -2.86
C GLN A 90 -18.83 8.11 -4.11
N MET A 91 -19.18 6.82 -4.13
CA MET A 91 -19.81 6.18 -5.28
C MET A 91 -21.23 6.70 -5.53
N ALA A 92 -22.03 6.90 -4.48
CA ALA A 92 -23.37 7.46 -4.57
C ALA A 92 -23.35 8.89 -5.13
N PHE A 93 -22.41 9.70 -4.66
CA PHE A 93 -22.20 11.05 -5.17
C PHE A 93 -21.81 11.02 -6.65
N LEU A 94 -20.85 10.18 -7.05
CA LEU A 94 -20.42 10.02 -8.45
C LEU A 94 -21.57 9.55 -9.36
N PHE A 95 -22.34 8.54 -8.98
CA PHE A 95 -23.48 8.06 -9.76
C PHE A 95 -24.54 9.15 -9.95
N ARG A 96 -24.89 9.88 -8.89
CA ARG A 96 -25.84 11.00 -8.94
C ARG A 96 -25.32 12.15 -9.82
N GLN A 97 -24.04 12.48 -9.72
CA GLN A 97 -23.41 13.52 -10.53
C GLN A 97 -23.35 13.15 -12.01
N ILE A 98 -22.97 11.92 -12.34
CA ILE A 98 -22.93 11.46 -13.73
C ILE A 98 -24.33 11.50 -14.33
N LYS A 99 -25.34 11.00 -13.61
CA LYS A 99 -26.74 11.10 -14.03
C LYS A 99 -27.18 12.55 -14.24
N ARG A 100 -26.87 13.44 -13.29
CA ARG A 100 -27.16 14.89 -13.38
C ARG A 100 -26.53 15.54 -14.61
N ILE A 101 -25.25 15.26 -14.86
CA ILE A 101 -24.51 15.85 -15.99
C ILE A 101 -25.10 15.37 -17.32
N GLN A 102 -25.47 14.08 -17.42
CA GLN A 102 -26.03 13.53 -18.65
C GLN A 102 -27.48 13.95 -18.91
N GLU A 103 -28.29 14.04 -17.85
CA GLU A 103 -29.70 14.47 -17.93
C GLU A 103 -29.88 15.99 -17.85
N GLN A 104 -28.78 16.75 -17.63
CA GLN A 104 -28.76 18.20 -17.45
C GLN A 104 -29.73 18.72 -16.39
N THR A 105 -29.90 17.97 -15.30
CA THR A 105 -30.84 18.35 -14.23
C THR A 105 -30.24 19.40 -13.29
N PRO A 106 -31.00 20.44 -12.89
CA PRO A 106 -30.52 21.44 -11.94
C PRO A 106 -30.55 20.85 -10.53
N ALA A 107 -29.39 20.54 -9.97
CA ALA A 107 -29.25 20.17 -8.56
C ALA A 107 -27.95 20.72 -7.97
N SER A 108 -28.00 21.17 -6.72
CA SER A 108 -26.82 21.65 -5.99
C SER A 108 -25.88 20.48 -5.65
N GLN A 109 -24.57 20.67 -5.79
CA GLN A 109 -23.57 19.66 -5.41
C GLN A 109 -23.69 19.26 -3.93
N TRP A 110 -23.91 20.25 -3.06
CA TRP A 110 -24.08 20.01 -1.62
C TRP A 110 -25.33 19.18 -1.31
N GLN A 111 -26.43 19.42 -2.02
CA GLN A 111 -27.65 18.65 -1.86
C GLN A 111 -27.45 17.18 -2.23
N LEU A 112 -26.73 16.90 -3.33
CA LEU A 112 -26.42 15.54 -3.74
C LEU A 112 -25.48 14.82 -2.76
N LEU A 113 -24.51 15.54 -2.20
CA LEU A 113 -23.62 14.99 -1.16
C LEU A 113 -24.39 14.67 0.12
N LYS A 114 -25.20 15.61 0.62
CA LYS A 114 -26.07 15.41 1.79
C LYS A 114 -27.04 14.25 1.57
N GLN A 115 -27.61 14.13 0.38
CA GLN A 115 -28.47 13.00 0.02
C GLN A 115 -27.70 11.68 0.06
N SER A 116 -26.47 11.64 -0.46
CA SER A 116 -25.63 10.43 -0.42
C SER A 116 -25.30 9.99 1.01
N GLY A 117 -25.04 10.95 1.91
CA GLY A 117 -24.85 10.67 3.35
C GLY A 117 -26.14 10.21 4.05
N HIS A 118 -27.27 10.86 3.77
CA HIS A 118 -28.56 10.43 4.30
C HIS A 118 -28.93 9.02 3.83
N ASP A 119 -28.66 8.70 2.57
CA ASP A 119 -28.93 7.38 2.00
C ASP A 119 -28.17 6.27 2.73
N LEU A 120 -26.90 6.50 3.08
CA LEU A 120 -26.07 5.58 3.87
C LEU A 120 -26.74 5.25 5.21
N LEU A 121 -27.23 6.28 5.92
CA LEU A 121 -27.89 6.13 7.22
C LEU A 121 -29.25 5.42 7.12
N THR A 122 -29.88 5.43 5.95
CA THR A 122 -31.15 4.73 5.69
C THR A 122 -30.98 3.29 5.18
N LEU A 123 -29.74 2.82 4.98
CA LEU A 123 -29.50 1.45 4.52
C LEU A 123 -29.89 0.43 5.59
N LYS A 124 -30.51 -0.65 5.15
CA LYS A 124 -30.81 -1.81 6.02
C LYS A 124 -29.49 -2.47 6.45
N PRO A 125 -29.35 -2.96 7.69
CA PRO A 125 -28.12 -3.59 8.18
C PRO A 125 -27.62 -4.73 7.27
N LEU A 126 -28.53 -5.58 6.78
CA LEU A 126 -28.15 -6.66 5.86
C LEU A 126 -27.61 -6.13 4.51
N THR A 127 -28.17 -5.04 3.98
CA THR A 127 -27.65 -4.40 2.77
C THR A 127 -26.27 -3.81 3.02
N MET A 128 -26.04 -3.23 4.19
CA MET A 128 -24.74 -2.70 4.59
C MET A 128 -23.69 -3.83 4.71
N LEU A 129 -24.05 -4.97 5.30
CA LEU A 129 -23.16 -6.14 5.36
C LEU A 129 -22.79 -6.66 3.96
N ILE A 130 -23.77 -6.81 3.06
CA ILE A 130 -23.53 -7.22 1.68
C ILE A 130 -22.69 -6.18 0.93
N MET A 131 -22.88 -4.90 1.21
CA MET A 131 -22.08 -3.83 0.62
C MET A 131 -20.61 -3.91 1.04
N ILE A 132 -20.33 -4.17 2.32
CA ILE A 132 -18.96 -4.40 2.82
C ILE A 132 -18.35 -5.60 2.10
N GLY A 133 -19.07 -6.73 2.04
CA GLY A 133 -18.64 -7.91 1.29
C GLY A 133 -18.39 -7.63 -0.19
N TYR A 134 -19.22 -6.79 -0.81
CA TYR A 134 -19.05 -6.37 -2.21
C TYR A 134 -17.79 -5.49 -2.39
N PHE A 135 -17.49 -4.57 -1.48
CA PHE A 135 -16.26 -3.78 -1.54
C PHE A 135 -14.99 -4.64 -1.39
N LEU A 136 -15.01 -5.62 -0.48
CA LEU A 136 -13.94 -6.61 -0.35
C LEU A 136 -13.78 -7.46 -1.62
N LEU A 137 -14.90 -7.86 -2.23
CA LEU A 137 -14.92 -8.66 -3.44
C LEU A 137 -14.29 -7.94 -4.65
N ILE A 138 -14.52 -6.63 -4.80
CA ILE A 138 -13.98 -5.85 -5.92
C ILE A 138 -12.54 -5.38 -5.69
N LEU A 139 -12.06 -5.37 -4.44
CA LEU A 139 -10.73 -4.89 -4.04
C LEU A 139 -9.59 -5.45 -4.90
N PRO A 140 -9.46 -6.78 -5.13
CA PRO A 140 -8.38 -7.32 -5.97
C PRO A 140 -8.41 -6.81 -7.42
N PHE A 141 -9.57 -6.43 -7.94
CA PHE A 141 -9.73 -5.92 -9.30
C PHE A 141 -9.66 -4.38 -9.36
N GLY A 142 -9.88 -3.70 -8.23
CA GLY A 142 -9.81 -2.25 -8.10
C GLY A 142 -8.44 -1.73 -8.52
N GLN A 143 -7.35 -2.36 -8.10
CA GLN A 143 -6.00 -1.89 -8.46
C GLN A 143 -5.75 -1.83 -9.98
N ILE A 144 -6.39 -2.72 -10.73
CA ILE A 144 -6.25 -2.83 -12.19
C ILE A 144 -7.24 -1.92 -12.92
N ILE A 145 -8.50 -1.86 -12.45
CA ILE A 145 -9.61 -1.25 -13.18
C ILE A 145 -9.96 0.15 -12.66
N PHE A 146 -9.95 0.35 -11.34
CA PHE A 146 -10.33 1.60 -10.67
C PHE A 146 -9.40 1.87 -9.49
N LYS A 147 -8.35 2.67 -9.69
CA LYS A 147 -7.47 3.13 -8.60
C LYS A 147 -8.25 4.05 -7.65
N SER A 148 -9.01 3.46 -6.72
CA SER A 148 -9.72 4.17 -5.66
C SER A 148 -8.77 4.45 -4.51
N VAL A 149 -8.60 5.73 -4.17
CA VAL A 149 -7.73 6.20 -3.09
C VAL A 149 -8.01 5.50 -1.75
N LEU A 150 -9.28 5.20 -1.45
CA LEU A 150 -9.68 4.58 -0.18
C LEU A 150 -9.51 3.05 -0.15
N LEU A 151 -9.56 2.37 -1.30
CA LEU A 151 -9.46 0.91 -1.39
C LEU A 151 -8.04 0.43 -1.72
N ASN A 152 -7.19 1.32 -2.25
CA ASN A 152 -5.85 0.98 -2.77
C ASN A 152 -4.75 0.91 -1.71
N LYS A 153 -5.08 0.97 -0.41
CA LYS A 153 -4.09 0.82 0.70
C LYS A 153 -3.85 -0.63 1.12
N VAL A 154 -4.69 -1.57 0.68
CA VAL A 154 -4.51 -3.00 0.97
C VAL A 154 -3.69 -3.59 -0.17
N THR A 155 -2.38 -3.73 0.04
CA THR A 155 -1.46 -4.42 -0.86
C THR A 155 -1.10 -5.78 -0.29
N ILE A 156 -0.80 -6.73 -1.17
CA ILE A 156 -0.26 -8.03 -0.77
C ILE A 156 1.25 -7.82 -0.58
N PRO A 157 1.83 -8.10 0.61
CA PRO A 157 3.26 -8.01 0.83
C PRO A 157 4.07 -8.86 -0.15
N ALA A 158 5.28 -8.40 -0.50
CA ALA A 158 6.13 -9.05 -1.49
C ALA A 158 6.53 -10.49 -1.12
N PHE A 159 6.75 -10.78 0.17
CA PHE A 159 7.09 -12.13 0.62
C PHE A 159 5.98 -13.15 0.30
N ILE A 160 4.70 -12.77 0.45
CA ILE A 160 3.57 -13.65 0.08
C ILE A 160 3.61 -13.94 -1.41
N ILE A 161 3.90 -12.92 -2.24
CA ILE A 161 4.02 -13.11 -3.69
C ILE A 161 5.18 -14.05 -4.01
N GLN A 162 6.33 -13.89 -3.34
CA GLN A 162 7.50 -14.75 -3.55
C GLN A 162 7.23 -16.20 -3.14
N ASP A 163 6.63 -16.44 -1.98
CA ASP A 163 6.23 -17.77 -1.51
C ASP A 163 5.18 -18.43 -2.42
N MET A 164 4.29 -17.61 -3.01
CA MET A 164 3.34 -18.09 -4.02
C MET A 164 4.05 -18.63 -5.27
N TRP A 165 5.13 -17.99 -5.72
CA TRP A 165 5.90 -18.45 -6.88
C TRP A 165 6.69 -19.74 -6.63
N THR A 166 7.14 -19.98 -5.40
CA THR A 166 7.91 -21.18 -5.03
C THR A 166 7.04 -22.42 -4.80
N THR A 167 5.72 -22.25 -4.60
CA THR A 167 4.78 -23.35 -4.29
C THR A 167 3.70 -23.52 -5.36
N PRO A 168 3.93 -24.31 -6.44
CA PRO A 168 2.99 -24.45 -7.56
C PRO A 168 1.56 -24.87 -7.19
N LYS A 169 1.39 -25.63 -6.10
CA LYS A 169 0.08 -26.17 -5.66
C LYS A 169 -0.88 -25.09 -5.16
N ILE A 170 -0.39 -23.94 -4.70
CA ILE A 170 -1.26 -22.86 -4.16
C ILE A 170 -2.01 -22.10 -5.26
N TRP A 171 -1.51 -22.15 -6.51
CA TRP A 171 -2.09 -21.41 -7.62
C TRP A 171 -3.49 -21.88 -8.00
N GLY A 172 -3.78 -23.18 -7.93
CA GLY A 172 -5.09 -23.74 -8.28
C GLY A 172 -6.22 -23.13 -7.43
N PRO A 173 -6.14 -23.21 -6.09
CA PRO A 173 -7.09 -22.56 -5.19
C PRO A 173 -7.19 -21.04 -5.40
N ILE A 174 -6.06 -20.33 -5.55
CA ILE A 174 -6.05 -18.89 -5.74
C ILE A 174 -6.78 -18.50 -7.04
N ILE A 175 -6.44 -19.13 -8.16
CA ILE A 175 -7.10 -18.88 -9.45
C ILE A 175 -8.60 -19.15 -9.35
N LEU A 176 -9.01 -20.22 -8.65
CA LEU A 176 -10.42 -20.51 -8.42
C LEU A 176 -11.11 -19.40 -7.62
N VAL A 177 -10.51 -18.95 -6.51
CA VAL A 177 -11.07 -17.85 -5.69
C VAL A 177 -11.19 -16.56 -6.50
N TYR A 178 -10.14 -16.16 -7.23
CA TYR A 178 -10.18 -14.96 -8.06
C TYR A 178 -11.18 -15.07 -9.22
N THR A 179 -11.33 -16.26 -9.80
CA THR A 179 -12.32 -16.50 -10.86
C THR A 179 -13.74 -16.39 -10.33
N LEU A 180 -14.04 -17.03 -9.19
CA LEU A 180 -15.33 -16.93 -8.52
C LEU A 180 -15.62 -15.50 -8.08
N ALA A 181 -14.61 -14.80 -7.55
CA ALA A 181 -14.73 -13.40 -7.17
C ALA A 181 -15.07 -12.52 -8.37
N LEU A 182 -14.36 -12.67 -9.49
CA LEU A 182 -14.63 -11.93 -10.73
C LEU A 182 -16.05 -12.21 -11.26
N ILE A 183 -16.46 -13.48 -11.25
CA ILE A 183 -17.81 -13.87 -11.66
C ILE A 183 -18.84 -13.15 -10.79
N LEU A 184 -18.67 -13.19 -9.47
CA LEU A 184 -19.58 -12.57 -8.52
C LEU A 184 -19.57 -11.03 -8.63
N SER A 185 -18.41 -10.39 -8.81
CA SER A 185 -18.29 -8.94 -8.99
C SER A 185 -19.08 -8.46 -10.20
N ILE A 186 -18.97 -9.15 -11.33
CA ILE A 186 -19.71 -8.79 -12.56
C ILE A 186 -21.20 -9.08 -12.40
N ARG A 187 -21.57 -10.17 -11.71
CA ARG A 187 -22.97 -10.49 -11.41
C ARG A 187 -23.64 -9.43 -10.55
N LEU A 188 -22.89 -8.85 -9.61
CA LEU A 188 -23.34 -7.82 -8.67
C LEU A 188 -22.97 -6.39 -9.11
N ILE A 189 -22.51 -6.18 -10.34
CA ILE A 189 -21.99 -4.88 -10.79
C ILE A 189 -23.02 -3.74 -10.69
N THR A 190 -24.32 -4.06 -10.76
CA THR A 190 -25.43 -3.10 -10.61
C THR A 190 -25.91 -2.92 -9.18
N PHE A 191 -25.27 -3.56 -8.19
CA PHE A 191 -25.68 -3.52 -6.79
C PHE A 191 -25.73 -2.09 -6.24
N LEU A 192 -24.62 -1.34 -6.37
CA LEU A 192 -24.54 0.04 -5.88
C LEU A 192 -25.62 0.96 -6.49
N PRO A 193 -25.75 1.12 -7.82
CA PRO A 193 -26.78 2.02 -8.36
C PRO A 193 -28.20 1.58 -7.99
N GLU A 194 -28.48 0.28 -7.90
CA GLU A 194 -29.79 -0.18 -7.43
C GLU A 194 -30.03 0.16 -5.95
N THR A 195 -29.03 0.04 -5.07
CA THR A 195 -29.16 0.53 -3.67
C THR A 195 -29.43 2.03 -3.59
N ILE A 196 -28.83 2.81 -4.48
CA ILE A 196 -28.90 4.29 -4.47
C ILE A 196 -30.24 4.79 -5.02
N PHE A 197 -30.73 4.18 -6.11
CA PHE A 197 -31.90 4.67 -6.84
C PHE A 197 -33.18 3.88 -6.59
N ASN A 198 -33.10 2.64 -6.09
CA ASN A 198 -34.26 1.75 -5.92
C ASN A 198 -34.53 1.38 -4.46
N LYS A 199 -34.76 2.40 -3.63
CA LYS A 199 -34.88 2.28 -2.17
C LYS A 199 -36.05 1.42 -1.66
N LYS A 200 -37.05 1.14 -2.50
CA LYS A 200 -38.26 0.40 -2.11
C LYS A 200 -38.06 -1.12 -2.07
N LEU A 201 -37.01 -1.65 -2.68
CA LEU A 201 -36.78 -3.09 -2.73
C LEU A 201 -36.27 -3.66 -1.39
N SER A 202 -36.66 -4.91 -1.10
CA SER A 202 -35.99 -5.70 -0.07
C SER A 202 -34.60 -6.12 -0.56
N THR A 203 -33.67 -6.37 0.37
CA THR A 203 -32.29 -6.76 0.07
C THR A 203 -32.20 -8.03 -0.78
N THR A 204 -33.10 -8.99 -0.56
CA THR A 204 -33.18 -10.22 -1.37
C THR A 204 -33.65 -9.96 -2.79
N ARG A 205 -34.72 -9.17 -2.97
CA ARG A 205 -35.22 -8.78 -4.31
C ARG A 205 -34.20 -7.93 -5.07
N LEU A 206 -33.45 -7.09 -4.37
CA LEU A 206 -32.34 -6.31 -4.93
C LEU A 206 -31.26 -7.22 -5.53
N LEU A 207 -30.80 -8.24 -4.78
CA LEU A 207 -29.82 -9.21 -5.27
C LEU A 207 -30.36 -10.01 -6.45
N GLN A 208 -31.61 -10.48 -6.38
CA GLN A 208 -32.28 -11.16 -7.48
C GLN A 208 -32.32 -10.29 -8.74
N LYS A 209 -32.68 -9.01 -8.60
CA LYS A 209 -32.71 -8.05 -9.72
C LYS A 209 -31.32 -7.87 -10.32
N CYS A 210 -30.27 -7.70 -9.51
CA CYS A 210 -28.89 -7.59 -10.00
C CYS A 210 -28.48 -8.84 -10.79
N TRP A 211 -28.79 -10.01 -10.25
CA TRP A 211 -28.50 -11.30 -10.89
C TRP A 211 -29.24 -11.47 -12.22
N GLN A 212 -30.53 -11.14 -12.27
CA GLN A 212 -31.34 -11.19 -13.49
C GLN A 212 -30.86 -10.19 -14.54
N THR A 213 -30.48 -8.98 -14.13
CA THR A 213 -30.00 -7.90 -15.02
C THR A 213 -28.71 -8.26 -15.75
N THR A 214 -27.87 -9.10 -15.14
CA THR A 214 -26.59 -9.55 -15.70
C THR A 214 -26.66 -10.97 -16.30
N ARG A 215 -27.77 -11.69 -16.11
CA ARG A 215 -28.01 -13.03 -16.70
C ARG A 215 -27.95 -12.95 -18.23
N GLY A 216 -27.18 -13.85 -18.84
CA GLY A 216 -26.94 -13.86 -20.30
C GLY A 216 -26.10 -12.69 -20.86
N ARG A 217 -25.68 -11.72 -20.02
CA ARG A 217 -24.87 -10.56 -20.44
C ARG A 217 -23.45 -10.55 -19.88
N PHE A 218 -23.07 -11.56 -19.08
CA PHE A 218 -21.78 -11.67 -18.40
C PHE A 218 -20.59 -11.38 -19.31
N TRP A 219 -20.39 -12.19 -20.35
CA TRP A 219 -19.26 -12.04 -21.29
C TRP A 219 -19.28 -10.69 -22.01
N ARG A 220 -20.47 -10.17 -22.32
CA ARG A 220 -20.62 -8.86 -22.95
C ARG A 220 -20.17 -7.73 -22.02
N LEU A 221 -20.44 -7.83 -20.73
CA LEU A 221 -20.00 -6.84 -19.73
C LEU A 221 -18.51 -6.98 -19.47
N LEU A 222 -18.01 -8.20 -19.27
CA LEU A 222 -16.58 -8.48 -19.07
C LEU A 222 -15.74 -7.91 -20.21
N ILE A 223 -16.10 -8.21 -21.46
CA ILE A 223 -15.38 -7.70 -22.64
C ILE A 223 -15.48 -6.17 -22.71
N LYS A 224 -16.64 -5.56 -22.42
CA LYS A 224 -16.77 -4.09 -22.47
C LYS A 224 -15.92 -3.39 -21.42
N VAL A 225 -15.90 -3.89 -20.18
CA VAL A 225 -15.06 -3.36 -19.11
C VAL A 225 -13.59 -3.57 -19.44
N GLY A 226 -13.20 -4.77 -19.88
CA GLY A 226 -11.84 -5.10 -20.26
C GLY A 226 -11.32 -4.25 -21.41
N VAL A 227 -12.10 -4.06 -22.47
CA VAL A 227 -11.71 -3.22 -23.62
C VAL A 227 -11.56 -1.75 -23.24
N LEU A 228 -12.38 -1.23 -22.31
CA LEU A 228 -12.21 0.13 -21.78
C LEU A 228 -10.93 0.26 -20.95
N ALA A 229 -10.69 -0.68 -20.03
CA ALA A 229 -9.50 -0.70 -19.19
C ALA A 229 -8.22 -0.79 -20.05
N ILE A 230 -8.16 -1.75 -20.98
CA ILE A 230 -7.02 -1.94 -21.88
C ILE A 230 -6.76 -0.69 -22.72
N ALA A 231 -7.81 -0.07 -23.30
CA ALA A 231 -7.63 1.13 -24.11
C ALA A 231 -7.05 2.30 -23.30
N ILE A 232 -7.52 2.51 -22.07
CA ILE A 232 -7.04 3.59 -21.19
C ILE A 232 -5.62 3.30 -20.70
N THR A 233 -5.34 2.07 -20.27
CA THR A 233 -4.00 1.65 -19.83
C THR A 233 -2.99 1.75 -20.96
N LEU A 234 -3.37 1.39 -22.19
CA LEU A 234 -2.51 1.53 -23.36
C LEU A 234 -2.11 2.99 -23.58
N VAL A 235 -3.07 3.92 -23.51
CA VAL A 235 -2.78 5.36 -23.62
C VAL A 235 -1.86 5.84 -22.49
N GLY A 236 -2.08 5.36 -21.27
CA GLY A 236 -1.21 5.66 -20.12
C GLY A 236 0.23 5.17 -20.34
N VAL A 237 0.42 3.90 -20.71
CA VAL A 237 1.74 3.30 -20.98
C VAL A 237 2.45 4.01 -22.11
N LEU A 238 1.76 4.29 -23.23
CA LEU A 238 2.35 5.03 -24.34
C LEU A 238 2.77 6.45 -23.94
N SER A 239 1.99 7.12 -23.08
CA SER A 239 2.36 8.43 -22.55
C SER A 239 3.60 8.34 -21.66
N GLN A 240 3.64 7.36 -20.75
CA GLN A 240 4.80 7.12 -19.89
C GLN A 240 6.07 6.83 -20.70
N LEU A 241 5.98 5.96 -21.70
CA LEU A 241 7.10 5.65 -22.60
C LEU A 241 7.58 6.90 -23.36
N LEU A 242 6.66 7.73 -23.85
CA LEU A 242 7.00 8.97 -24.53
C LEU A 242 7.77 9.91 -23.60
N PHE A 243 7.24 10.21 -22.42
CA PHE A 243 7.87 11.15 -21.47
C PHE A 243 9.19 10.60 -20.90
N PHE A 244 9.30 9.29 -20.69
CA PHE A 244 10.55 8.65 -20.32
C PHE A 244 11.64 8.84 -21.38
N ASN A 245 11.31 8.60 -22.66
CA ASN A 245 12.28 8.78 -23.75
C ASN A 245 12.63 10.26 -23.97
N LEU A 246 11.66 11.18 -23.79
CA LEU A 246 11.92 12.62 -23.80
C LEU A 246 12.88 13.01 -22.67
N GLN A 247 12.66 12.53 -21.45
CA GLN A 247 13.56 12.83 -20.33
C GLN A 247 14.96 12.29 -20.58
N ARG A 248 15.09 11.03 -21.03
CA ARG A 248 16.38 10.45 -21.39
C ARG A 248 17.13 11.30 -22.43
N TYR A 249 16.41 11.83 -23.42
CA TYR A 249 17.00 12.74 -24.41
C TYR A 249 17.48 14.05 -23.76
N TYR A 250 16.70 14.64 -22.85
CA TYR A 250 17.07 15.86 -22.12
C TYR A 250 18.29 15.65 -21.21
N ASP A 251 18.36 14.53 -20.50
CA ASP A 251 19.49 14.20 -19.62
C ASP A 251 20.80 14.10 -20.42
N GLN A 252 20.74 13.57 -21.64
CA GLN A 252 21.91 13.38 -22.50
C GLN A 252 22.33 14.63 -23.27
N ASN A 253 21.37 15.43 -23.76
CA ASN A 253 21.64 16.53 -24.68
C ASN A 253 21.51 17.92 -24.05
N LEU A 254 20.77 18.06 -22.95
CA LEU A 254 20.46 19.31 -22.27
C LEU A 254 20.62 19.21 -20.74
N PRO A 255 21.77 18.74 -20.21
CA PRO A 255 21.93 18.40 -18.79
C PRO A 255 21.67 19.59 -17.85
N HIS A 256 21.97 20.82 -18.28
CA HIS A 256 21.71 22.02 -17.49
C HIS A 256 20.22 22.32 -17.27
N TYR A 257 19.35 21.88 -18.18
CA TYR A 257 17.89 22.06 -18.10
C TYR A 257 17.14 20.79 -17.72
N ALA A 258 17.86 19.67 -17.55
CA ALA A 258 17.29 18.34 -17.36
C ALA A 258 16.31 18.27 -16.17
N LEU A 259 16.66 18.87 -15.03
CA LEU A 259 15.79 18.92 -13.84
C LEU A 259 14.50 19.71 -14.09
N LEU A 260 14.59 20.91 -14.67
CA LEU A 260 13.41 21.72 -15.00
C LEU A 260 12.47 20.96 -15.95
N LEU A 261 13.05 20.32 -16.98
CA LEU A 261 12.30 19.53 -17.94
C LEU A 261 11.72 18.25 -17.30
N ALA A 262 12.40 17.66 -16.32
CA ALA A 262 11.88 16.54 -15.54
C ALA A 262 10.64 16.94 -14.73
N ILE A 263 10.68 18.08 -14.05
CA ILE A 263 9.52 18.63 -13.31
C ILE A 263 8.36 18.87 -14.27
N LEU A 264 8.61 19.49 -15.42
CA LEU A 264 7.56 19.73 -16.43
C LEU A 264 6.99 18.43 -17.00
N ASN A 265 7.85 17.46 -17.35
CA ASN A 265 7.44 16.16 -17.85
C ASN A 265 6.59 15.41 -16.82
N LEU A 266 7.01 15.38 -15.56
CA LEU A 266 6.30 14.75 -14.45
C LEU A 266 4.94 15.41 -14.24
N PHE A 267 4.89 16.74 -14.13
CA PHE A 267 3.65 17.50 -13.98
C PHE A 267 2.64 17.22 -15.10
N ILE A 268 3.09 17.18 -16.37
CA ILE A 268 2.21 16.86 -17.50
C ILE A 268 1.74 15.40 -17.42
N LEU A 269 2.62 14.47 -17.06
CA LEU A 269 2.29 13.06 -16.91
C LEU A 269 1.26 12.84 -15.79
N GLU A 270 1.33 13.61 -14.70
CA GLU A 270 0.33 13.59 -13.64
C GLU A 270 -1.03 14.10 -14.14
N ILE A 271 -1.07 15.21 -14.89
CA ILE A 271 -2.32 15.72 -15.50
C ILE A 271 -2.94 14.66 -16.41
N ILE A 272 -2.14 14.05 -17.29
CA ILE A 272 -2.60 12.96 -18.17
C ILE A 272 -3.15 11.81 -17.32
N SER A 273 -2.44 11.42 -16.27
CA SER A 273 -2.85 10.34 -15.37
C SER A 273 -4.18 10.64 -14.67
N GLN A 274 -4.40 11.89 -14.22
CA GLN A 274 -5.68 12.31 -13.63
C GLN A 274 -6.84 12.31 -14.63
N ILE A 275 -6.58 12.73 -15.89
CA ILE A 275 -7.57 12.67 -16.96
C ILE A 275 -7.93 11.22 -17.28
N LEU A 276 -6.95 10.32 -17.42
CA LEU A 276 -7.17 8.90 -17.68
C LEU A 276 -7.90 8.21 -16.52
N LEU A 277 -7.60 8.58 -15.27
CA LEU A 277 -8.31 8.09 -14.09
C LEU A 277 -9.77 8.53 -14.10
N ALA A 278 -10.03 9.82 -14.34
CA ALA A 278 -11.39 10.35 -14.44
C ALA A 278 -12.17 9.69 -15.58
N MET A 279 -11.50 9.46 -16.71
CA MET A 279 -12.04 8.77 -17.87
C MET A 279 -12.44 7.33 -17.53
N SER A 280 -11.55 6.56 -16.88
CA SER A 280 -11.83 5.17 -16.47
C SER A 280 -13.05 5.10 -15.56
N ILE A 281 -13.04 5.87 -14.47
CA ILE A 281 -14.12 5.90 -13.49
C ILE A 281 -15.43 6.28 -14.17
N VAL A 282 -15.48 7.40 -14.90
CA VAL A 282 -16.74 7.90 -15.47
C VAL A 282 -17.29 6.98 -16.55
N MET A 283 -16.46 6.49 -17.48
CA MET A 283 -16.94 5.63 -18.57
C MET A 283 -17.52 4.32 -18.05
N ILE A 284 -16.92 3.74 -17.02
CA ILE A 284 -17.42 2.50 -16.45
C ILE A 284 -18.64 2.76 -15.58
N LEU A 285 -18.68 3.81 -14.76
CA LEU A 285 -19.90 4.15 -14.02
C LEU A 285 -21.07 4.46 -14.97
N GLN A 286 -20.83 5.10 -16.11
CA GLN A 286 -21.83 5.28 -17.17
C GLN A 286 -22.27 3.93 -17.76
N LEU A 287 -21.35 3.00 -18.02
CA LEU A 287 -21.68 1.65 -18.49
C LEU A 287 -22.58 0.92 -17.48
N ILE A 288 -22.26 1.01 -16.19
CA ILE A 288 -23.04 0.38 -15.10
C ILE A 288 -24.42 1.01 -15.02
N LEU A 289 -24.54 2.34 -15.04
CA LEU A 289 -25.83 3.03 -15.01
C LEU A 289 -26.71 2.70 -16.23
N LYS A 290 -26.12 2.59 -17.43
CA LYS A 290 -26.83 2.12 -18.63
C LYS A 290 -27.34 0.69 -18.45
N GLN A 291 -26.54 -0.19 -17.86
CA GLN A 291 -26.92 -1.58 -17.61
C GLN A 291 -28.02 -1.73 -16.55
N ALA A 292 -28.05 -0.83 -15.56
CA ALA A 292 -29.09 -0.74 -14.54
C ALA A 292 -30.36 0.01 -15.02
N GLY A 293 -30.34 0.60 -16.23
CA GLY A 293 -31.49 1.31 -16.81
C GLY A 293 -31.72 2.72 -16.27
N TYR A 294 -30.69 3.35 -15.66
CA TYR A 294 -30.79 4.70 -15.10
C TYR A 294 -30.31 5.82 -16.04
N LEU A 295 -29.80 5.46 -17.22
CA LEU A 295 -29.44 6.42 -18.27
C LEU A 295 -30.29 6.15 -19.51
N VAL A 296 -31.12 7.12 -19.89
CA VAL A 296 -31.98 7.08 -21.08
C VAL A 296 -31.27 7.79 -22.25
N PRO A 297 -31.31 7.26 -23.49
CA PRO A 297 -30.77 7.95 -24.66
C PRO A 297 -31.42 9.33 -24.86
N SER A 298 -30.57 10.35 -25.00
CA SER A 298 -30.94 11.75 -25.17
C SER A 298 -31.45 12.00 -26.60
N GLU A 299 -32.76 11.89 -26.82
CA GLU A 299 -33.41 12.42 -28.05
C GLU A 299 -34.43 13.53 -27.79
N THR A 300 -34.77 13.85 -26.54
CA THR A 300 -35.76 14.89 -26.27
C THR A 300 -35.38 15.71 -25.04
N ARG A 301 -34.93 16.95 -25.27
CA ARG A 301 -35.62 18.19 -24.86
C ARG A 301 -34.72 19.35 -24.43
N VAL A 302 -35.21 20.52 -24.90
CA VAL A 302 -35.31 21.86 -24.29
C VAL A 302 -34.01 22.50 -23.77
N LYS A 303 -33.52 23.47 -24.56
CA LYS A 303 -32.67 24.57 -24.10
C LYS A 303 -33.45 25.44 -23.11
N VAL A 304 -32.95 25.57 -21.87
CA VAL A 304 -33.45 26.57 -20.91
C VAL A 304 -32.37 27.61 -20.61
N ILE A 305 -32.66 28.82 -21.10
CA ILE A 305 -32.38 30.16 -20.57
C ILE A 305 -30.94 30.48 -20.14
N LEU A 306 -30.30 31.34 -20.96
CA LEU A 306 -29.11 32.12 -20.62
C LEU A 306 -29.42 33.08 -19.46
N LYS A 307 -28.85 32.82 -18.29
CA LYS A 307 -28.93 33.72 -17.13
C LYS A 307 -27.79 34.74 -17.19
N GLN A 308 -28.12 36.03 -17.08
CA GLN A 308 -27.16 37.14 -17.06
C GLN A 308 -26.06 36.92 -15.99
N ARG A 309 -24.80 37.15 -16.40
CA ARG A 309 -23.60 36.94 -15.58
C ARG A 309 -23.53 38.00 -14.47
N SER A 310 -23.76 37.61 -13.22
CA SER A 310 -23.60 38.48 -12.04
C SER A 310 -22.15 38.55 -11.57
N LEU A 311 -21.76 39.68 -10.95
CA LEU A 311 -20.41 39.93 -10.39
C LEU A 311 -19.95 38.80 -9.44
N ARG A 312 -20.89 38.20 -8.69
CA ARG A 312 -20.65 37.06 -7.78
C ARG A 312 -20.17 35.81 -8.51
N ILE A 313 -20.55 35.62 -9.77
CA ILE A 313 -20.07 34.51 -10.62
C ILE A 313 -18.63 34.76 -11.06
N ARG A 314 -18.28 36.00 -11.44
CA ARG A 314 -16.89 36.37 -11.79
C ARG A 314 -15.95 36.22 -10.59
N MET A 315 -16.36 36.65 -9.40
CA MET A 315 -15.57 36.47 -8.17
C MET A 315 -15.35 35.00 -7.85
N ARG A 316 -16.39 34.16 -7.99
CA ARG A 316 -16.26 32.70 -7.82
C ARG A 316 -15.32 32.07 -8.85
N GLN A 317 -15.36 32.53 -10.10
CA GLN A 317 -14.44 32.08 -11.15
C GLN A 317 -13.00 32.49 -10.85
N GLY A 318 -12.78 33.73 -10.38
CA GLY A 318 -11.45 34.21 -9.95
C GLY A 318 -10.90 33.41 -8.78
N ALA A 319 -11.70 33.15 -7.75
CA ALA A 319 -11.31 32.32 -6.61
C ALA A 319 -10.97 30.87 -7.02
N ALA A 320 -11.77 30.27 -7.91
CA ALA A 320 -11.49 28.94 -8.43
C ALA A 320 -10.20 28.88 -9.26
N MET A 321 -9.90 29.93 -10.05
CA MET A 321 -8.66 30.02 -10.83
C MET A 321 -7.44 30.18 -9.92
N LEU A 322 -7.53 31.02 -8.89
CA LEU A 322 -6.47 31.16 -7.88
C LEU A 322 -6.20 29.83 -7.17
N LEU A 323 -7.24 29.12 -6.75
CA LEU A 323 -7.10 27.81 -6.13
C LEU A 323 -6.40 26.81 -7.06
N LEU A 324 -6.74 26.80 -8.36
CA LEU A 324 -6.11 25.93 -9.33
C LEU A 324 -4.62 26.26 -9.53
N ILE A 325 -4.26 27.54 -9.54
CA ILE A 325 -2.86 27.99 -9.61
C ILE A 325 -2.10 27.55 -8.35
N LEU A 326 -2.68 27.72 -7.16
CA LEU A 326 -2.05 27.29 -5.90
C LEU A 326 -1.84 25.78 -5.85
N VAL A 327 -2.82 25.00 -6.31
CA VAL A 327 -2.69 23.53 -6.40
C VAL A 327 -1.59 23.16 -7.39
N ALA A 328 -1.55 23.77 -8.58
CA ALA A 328 -0.52 23.50 -9.57
C ALA A 328 0.88 23.86 -9.07
N ALA A 329 1.04 24.99 -8.39
CA ALA A 329 2.30 25.39 -7.77
C ALA A 329 2.72 24.43 -6.66
N GLY A 330 1.78 23.97 -5.83
CA GLY A 330 2.05 22.97 -4.79
C GLY A 330 2.50 21.62 -5.35
N VAL A 331 1.91 21.17 -6.45
CA VAL A 331 2.33 19.95 -7.16
C VAL A 331 3.73 20.13 -7.76
N ALA A 332 4.01 21.25 -8.45
CA ALA A 332 5.35 21.49 -9.00
C ALA A 332 6.44 21.57 -7.91
N LEU A 333 6.11 22.14 -6.74
CA LEU A 333 7.02 22.14 -5.58
C LEU A 333 7.23 20.73 -5.02
N TYR A 334 6.18 19.92 -4.96
CA TYR A 334 6.28 18.51 -4.57
C TYR A 334 7.16 17.72 -5.56
N ASP A 335 6.97 17.91 -6.86
CA ASP A 335 7.75 17.27 -7.92
C ASP A 335 9.23 17.64 -7.82
N TYR A 336 9.54 18.92 -7.56
CA TYR A 336 10.89 19.39 -7.30
C TYR A 336 11.51 18.67 -6.08
N ALA A 337 10.81 18.65 -4.94
CA ALA A 337 11.29 17.99 -3.73
C ALA A 337 11.46 16.47 -3.91
N TYR A 338 10.57 15.84 -4.68
CA TYR A 338 10.65 14.42 -5.02
C TYR A 338 11.87 14.12 -5.90
N LEU A 339 12.09 14.89 -6.98
CA LEU A 339 13.17 14.66 -7.93
C LEU A 339 14.56 15.04 -7.39
N GLU A 340 14.64 16.01 -6.47
CA GLU A 340 15.88 16.35 -5.77
C GLU A 340 16.24 15.32 -4.69
N GLY A 341 15.35 14.34 -4.42
CA GLY A 341 15.57 13.34 -3.39
C GLY A 341 15.40 13.90 -1.97
N ALA A 342 14.74 15.05 -1.80
CA ALA A 342 14.47 15.61 -0.46
C ALA A 342 13.55 14.71 0.38
N MET A 343 12.82 13.80 -0.29
CA MET A 343 11.96 12.79 0.32
C MET A 343 12.63 11.41 0.43
N ASP A 344 13.84 11.24 -0.11
CA ASP A 344 14.56 9.98 -0.03
C ASP A 344 15.27 9.88 1.32
N ASN A 345 14.89 8.87 2.10
CA ASN A 345 15.73 8.45 3.21
C ASN A 345 17.00 7.87 2.60
N ARG A 346 18.17 8.38 3.01
CA ARG A 346 19.43 7.71 2.68
C ARG A 346 19.32 6.26 3.16
N PRO A 347 19.49 5.26 2.27
CA PRO A 347 19.43 3.88 2.69
C PRO A 347 20.51 3.66 3.74
N ALA A 348 20.16 3.00 4.84
CA ALA A 348 21.13 2.62 5.84
C ALA A 348 22.14 1.66 5.19
N LEU A 349 23.42 1.99 5.29
CA LEU A 349 24.51 1.11 4.89
C LEU A 349 24.75 0.10 6.00
N ILE A 350 24.43 -1.16 5.71
CA ILE A 350 24.57 -2.26 6.67
C ILE A 350 25.60 -3.23 6.11
N SER A 351 26.74 -3.36 6.77
CA SER A 351 27.70 -4.41 6.43
C SER A 351 27.19 -5.74 6.99
N HIS A 352 26.95 -6.68 6.09
CA HIS A 352 26.48 -8.02 6.43
C HIS A 352 27.61 -8.81 7.08
N ARG A 353 27.36 -9.33 8.30
CA ARG A 353 28.30 -10.10 9.13
C ARG A 353 29.63 -9.40 9.40
N GLY A 354 29.66 -8.07 9.34
CA GLY A 354 30.83 -7.24 9.65
C GLY A 354 31.99 -7.31 8.66
N VAL A 355 31.77 -7.82 7.45
CA VAL A 355 32.75 -7.81 6.36
C VAL A 355 32.30 -6.88 5.22
N ASP A 356 33.28 -6.35 4.51
CA ASP A 356 33.09 -5.69 3.21
C ASP A 356 34.12 -6.26 2.22
N ASP A 357 33.68 -6.64 1.03
CA ASP A 357 34.51 -7.20 -0.05
C ASP A 357 35.60 -8.22 0.41
N GLY A 358 35.23 -9.11 1.34
CA GLY A 358 36.13 -10.13 1.88
C GLY A 358 37.28 -9.61 2.75
N ASN A 359 37.16 -8.41 3.33
CA ASN A 359 38.20 -7.77 4.16
C ASN A 359 38.52 -8.50 5.48
N GLY A 360 37.86 -9.61 5.80
CA GLY A 360 38.05 -10.40 7.01
C GLY A 360 37.28 -11.72 6.99
N VAL A 361 37.24 -12.36 8.16
CA VAL A 361 36.35 -13.50 8.42
C VAL A 361 35.05 -12.95 9.00
N GLN A 362 33.92 -13.36 8.44
CA GLN A 362 32.59 -12.95 8.91
C GLN A 362 32.39 -13.16 10.42
N ASN A 363 31.59 -12.29 11.06
CA ASN A 363 31.22 -12.37 12.48
C ASN A 363 32.42 -12.38 13.45
N THR A 364 33.53 -11.72 13.09
CA THR A 364 34.73 -11.62 13.95
C THR A 364 35.13 -10.19 14.30
N ILE A 365 35.74 -10.00 15.47
CA ILE A 365 36.18 -8.68 15.95
C ILE A 365 37.19 -8.00 14.99
N PRO A 366 38.17 -8.70 14.38
CA PRO A 366 39.05 -8.07 13.41
C PRO A 366 38.32 -7.55 12.17
N ALA A 367 37.31 -8.27 11.68
CA ALA A 367 36.48 -7.83 10.55
C ALA A 367 35.66 -6.59 10.94
N LEU A 368 34.95 -6.65 12.08
CA LEU A 368 34.25 -5.50 12.67
C LEU A 368 35.13 -4.25 12.73
N GLN A 369 36.35 -4.37 13.26
CA GLN A 369 37.27 -3.24 13.42
C GLN A 369 37.80 -2.67 12.11
N LYS A 370 37.92 -3.50 11.07
CA LYS A 370 38.29 -3.02 9.73
C LYS A 370 37.11 -2.31 9.08
N THR A 371 35.96 -2.97 9.03
CA THR A 371 34.75 -2.48 8.37
C THR A 371 34.19 -1.23 9.06
N ALA A 372 34.30 -1.11 10.38
CA ALA A 372 33.91 0.11 11.09
C ALA A 372 34.68 1.37 10.63
N ARG A 373 35.88 1.22 10.04
CA ARG A 373 36.64 2.36 9.49
C ARG A 373 36.04 2.91 8.20
N GLU A 374 35.26 2.10 7.50
CA GLU A 374 34.49 2.49 6.31
C GLU A 374 33.19 3.22 6.69
N LYS A 375 32.85 3.22 8.00
CA LYS A 375 31.72 3.94 8.62
C LYS A 375 30.34 3.54 8.06
N PRO A 376 30.00 2.24 8.01
CA PRO A 376 28.63 1.84 7.74
C PRO A 376 27.70 2.33 8.86
N ASP A 377 26.43 2.58 8.54
CA ASP A 377 25.43 2.94 9.55
C ASP A 377 25.26 1.83 10.59
N TYR A 378 25.36 0.57 10.15
CA TYR A 378 25.32 -0.62 11.01
C TYR A 378 26.29 -1.70 10.54
N ILE A 379 26.75 -2.51 11.49
CA ILE A 379 27.33 -3.82 11.20
C ILE A 379 26.35 -4.87 11.69
N GLU A 380 25.88 -5.71 10.77
CA GLU A 380 25.04 -6.86 11.09
C GLU A 380 25.89 -8.00 11.65
N MET A 381 25.32 -8.74 12.60
CA MET A 381 25.93 -9.95 13.16
C MET A 381 24.86 -10.97 13.54
N ASP A 382 25.22 -12.25 13.47
CA ASP A 382 24.37 -13.36 13.87
C ASP A 382 24.77 -13.88 15.25
N ILE A 383 23.79 -14.12 16.12
CA ILE A 383 24.02 -14.79 17.40
C ILE A 383 23.22 -16.08 17.53
N GLN A 384 23.79 -17.02 18.28
CA GLN A 384 23.19 -18.31 18.63
C GLN A 384 23.39 -18.64 20.12
N GLU A 385 22.44 -19.36 20.73
CA GLU A 385 22.58 -19.84 22.11
C GLU A 385 23.50 -21.06 22.19
N THR A 386 24.48 -21.01 23.10
CA THR A 386 25.44 -22.09 23.36
C THR A 386 24.87 -23.13 24.32
N LYS A 387 25.56 -24.27 24.47
CA LYS A 387 25.17 -25.36 25.40
C LYS A 387 24.95 -24.89 26.84
N ASP A 388 25.70 -23.88 27.28
CA ASP A 388 25.66 -23.27 28.61
C ASP A 388 24.80 -21.98 28.66
N HIS A 389 23.86 -21.83 27.72
CA HIS A 389 22.88 -20.74 27.65
C HIS A 389 23.52 -19.34 27.60
N GLN A 390 24.69 -19.24 26.95
CA GLN A 390 25.35 -17.98 26.63
C GLN A 390 25.18 -17.68 25.12
N PHE A 391 25.71 -16.57 24.65
CA PHE A 391 25.55 -16.14 23.25
C PHE A 391 26.90 -15.99 22.55
N VAL A 392 27.05 -16.70 21.44
CA VAL A 392 28.21 -16.66 20.55
C VAL A 392 27.84 -15.93 19.26
N VAL A 393 28.80 -15.25 18.63
CA VAL A 393 28.59 -14.63 17.30
C VAL A 393 28.99 -15.64 16.21
N MET A 394 28.00 -16.21 15.53
CA MET A 394 28.18 -17.24 14.51
C MET A 394 26.91 -17.36 13.65
N HIS A 395 27.05 -17.40 12.33
CA HIS A 395 25.91 -17.57 11.41
C HIS A 395 25.46 -19.03 11.32
N ASP A 396 26.40 -19.94 11.04
CA ASP A 396 26.07 -21.33 10.75
C ASP A 396 25.93 -22.16 12.03
N ASN A 397 24.97 -23.08 12.05
CA ASN A 397 24.80 -23.97 13.20
C ASN A 397 25.95 -24.99 13.30
N ASN A 398 26.50 -25.46 12.17
CA ASN A 398 27.64 -26.37 12.13
C ASN A 398 28.95 -25.61 11.85
N LEU A 399 30.00 -25.92 12.62
CA LEU A 399 31.29 -25.24 12.59
C LEU A 399 32.28 -25.81 11.54
N GLU A 400 31.88 -26.81 10.76
CA GLU A 400 32.74 -27.52 9.81
C GLU A 400 33.29 -26.58 8.73
N GLU A 401 32.47 -25.69 8.18
CA GLU A 401 32.87 -24.83 7.08
C GLU A 401 33.94 -23.80 7.47
N LEU A 402 33.70 -23.05 8.55
CA LEU A 402 34.60 -21.97 8.96
C LEU A 402 35.71 -22.42 9.90
N ALA A 403 35.46 -23.38 10.79
CA ALA A 403 36.40 -23.81 11.82
C ALA A 403 37.00 -25.20 11.57
N GLY A 404 36.48 -25.98 10.61
CA GLY A 404 36.94 -27.35 10.36
C GLY A 404 36.54 -28.35 11.46
N VAL A 405 35.54 -28.00 12.28
CA VAL A 405 35.06 -28.82 13.40
C VAL A 405 33.64 -29.26 13.12
N ASN A 406 33.42 -30.56 12.89
CA ASN A 406 32.07 -31.10 12.67
C ASN A 406 31.32 -31.26 14.01
N ARG A 407 30.92 -30.12 14.59
CA ARG A 407 30.11 -29.97 15.79
C ARG A 407 29.20 -28.77 15.61
N THR A 408 28.07 -28.78 16.30
CA THR A 408 27.15 -27.65 16.27
C THR A 408 27.37 -26.68 17.42
N VAL A 409 26.85 -25.45 17.30
CA VAL A 409 26.93 -24.43 18.36
C VAL A 409 26.30 -24.93 19.67
N HIS A 410 25.13 -25.58 19.61
CA HIS A 410 24.43 -26.11 20.78
C HIS A 410 25.13 -27.28 21.48
N GLU A 411 26.14 -27.88 20.85
CA GLU A 411 26.90 -28.98 21.42
C GLU A 411 28.09 -28.53 22.27
N LEU A 412 28.45 -27.24 22.21
CA LEU A 412 29.65 -26.68 22.82
C LEU A 412 29.29 -25.51 23.76
N THR A 413 30.08 -25.37 24.83
CA THR A 413 30.01 -24.22 25.74
C THR A 413 30.64 -22.98 25.10
N LEU A 414 30.30 -21.78 25.58
CA LEU A 414 30.90 -20.54 25.08
C LEU A 414 32.43 -20.54 25.23
N ALA A 415 32.92 -21.10 26.35
CA ALA A 415 34.35 -21.23 26.60
C ALA A 415 35.04 -22.11 25.53
N GLU A 416 34.42 -23.23 25.15
CA GLU A 416 34.94 -24.09 24.08
C GLU A 416 34.90 -23.37 22.72
N LEU A 417 33.76 -22.74 22.37
CA LEU A 417 33.57 -22.04 21.09
C LEU A 417 34.57 -20.91 20.89
N THR A 418 34.78 -20.07 21.90
CA THR A 418 35.68 -18.91 21.80
C THR A 418 37.17 -19.28 21.68
N THR A 419 37.53 -20.56 21.90
CA THR A 419 38.88 -21.06 21.59
C THR A 419 39.08 -21.43 20.13
N LEU A 420 38.01 -21.67 19.38
CA LEU A 420 38.08 -22.12 17.98
C LEU A 420 38.52 -20.99 17.05
N THR A 421 39.19 -21.38 15.97
CA THR A 421 39.69 -20.45 14.95
C THR A 421 38.93 -20.65 13.66
N VAL A 422 38.28 -19.59 13.20
CA VAL A 422 37.56 -19.55 11.93
C VAL A 422 38.44 -18.95 10.84
N ARG A 423 38.26 -19.42 9.60
CA ARG A 423 39.03 -19.00 8.43
C ARG A 423 38.14 -18.74 7.24
N GLU A 424 38.40 -17.64 6.55
CA GLU A 424 37.68 -17.21 5.36
C GLU A 424 38.51 -16.10 4.69
N ASN A 425 38.42 -15.94 3.37
CA ASN A 425 39.07 -14.84 2.63
C ASN A 425 40.59 -14.68 2.88
N GLY A 426 41.29 -15.76 3.22
CA GLY A 426 42.72 -15.73 3.58
C GLY A 426 43.02 -15.16 4.97
N TYR A 427 42.00 -14.85 5.77
CA TYR A 427 42.11 -14.39 7.15
C TYR A 427 41.84 -15.53 8.14
N SER A 428 42.20 -15.31 9.40
CA SER A 428 41.90 -16.21 10.50
C SER A 428 41.64 -15.40 11.77
N ALA A 429 40.62 -15.78 12.53
CA ALA A 429 40.26 -15.11 13.78
C ALA A 429 39.58 -16.09 14.75
N LYS A 430 39.47 -15.69 16.02
CA LYS A 430 38.72 -16.46 17.02
C LYS A 430 37.22 -16.14 16.90
N ILE A 431 36.39 -17.13 17.19
CA ILE A 431 34.95 -16.91 17.35
C ILE A 431 34.73 -16.04 18.60
N PRO A 432 34.05 -14.90 18.52
CA PRO A 432 33.81 -14.05 19.68
C PRO A 432 32.50 -14.42 20.40
N SER A 433 32.44 -14.13 21.70
CA SER A 433 31.15 -14.03 22.39
C SER A 433 30.42 -12.74 21.99
N PHE A 434 29.10 -12.71 22.20
CA PHE A 434 28.31 -11.49 22.00
C PHE A 434 28.86 -10.32 22.83
N ASP A 435 29.17 -10.55 24.12
CA ASP A 435 29.70 -9.52 25.02
C ASP A 435 31.05 -8.94 24.53
N GLN A 436 31.92 -9.79 23.97
CA GLN A 436 33.20 -9.37 23.40
C GLN A 436 33.00 -8.53 22.14
N TYR A 437 32.09 -8.96 21.26
CA TYR A 437 31.80 -8.26 20.01
C TYR A 437 31.12 -6.91 20.27
N LEU A 438 30.14 -6.86 21.18
CA LEU A 438 29.47 -5.63 21.63
C LEU A 438 30.48 -4.64 22.20
N THR A 439 31.36 -5.09 23.10
CA THR A 439 32.43 -4.24 23.67
C THR A 439 33.36 -3.69 22.57
N ALA A 440 33.69 -4.50 21.57
CA ALA A 440 34.53 -4.06 20.46
C ALA A 440 33.81 -3.02 19.57
N ALA A 441 32.51 -3.19 19.35
CA ALA A 441 31.69 -2.25 18.58
C ALA A 441 31.51 -0.92 19.31
N GLU A 442 31.24 -0.93 20.62
CA GLU A 442 31.17 0.27 21.46
C GLU A 442 32.47 1.07 21.41
N LYS A 443 33.62 0.38 21.53
CA LYS A 443 34.96 1.01 21.39
C LYS A 443 35.19 1.60 20.00
N ALA A 444 34.64 1.00 18.96
CA ALA A 444 34.70 1.51 17.59
C ALA A 444 33.63 2.59 17.31
N HIS A 445 32.75 2.89 18.27
CA HIS A 445 31.55 3.71 18.07
C HIS A 445 30.66 3.22 16.91
N GLN A 446 30.64 1.91 16.68
CA GLN A 446 29.89 1.27 15.59
C GLN A 446 28.55 0.73 16.11
N ARG A 447 27.47 1.08 15.43
CA ARG A 447 26.13 0.53 15.71
C ARG A 447 25.99 -0.85 15.08
N LEU A 448 25.20 -1.70 15.72
CA LEU A 448 25.05 -3.11 15.41
C LEU A 448 23.59 -3.44 15.07
N LEU A 449 23.40 -4.29 14.08
CA LEU A 449 22.14 -4.98 13.82
C LEU A 449 22.33 -6.45 14.23
N VAL A 450 21.64 -6.89 15.28
CA VAL A 450 21.81 -8.25 15.83
C VAL A 450 20.69 -9.14 15.31
N GLU A 451 21.05 -10.11 14.48
CA GLU A 451 20.16 -11.20 14.07
C GLU A 451 20.23 -12.33 15.11
N ILE A 452 19.09 -12.67 15.70
CA ILE A 452 18.97 -13.79 16.63
C ILE A 452 18.52 -15.02 15.84
N LYS A 453 19.43 -15.99 15.65
CA LYS A 453 19.06 -17.27 15.03
C LYS A 453 18.27 -18.09 16.04
N VAL A 454 17.15 -18.66 15.59
CA VAL A 454 16.27 -19.51 16.40
C VAL A 454 16.33 -20.96 15.94
N SER A 455 16.32 -21.86 16.90
CA SER A 455 16.60 -23.27 16.76
C SER A 455 15.72 -24.08 17.73
N PRO A 456 15.17 -25.24 17.34
CA PRO A 456 14.44 -26.11 18.28
C PRO A 456 15.29 -26.60 19.47
N GLN A 457 16.62 -26.48 19.39
CA GLN A 457 17.56 -26.81 20.46
C GLN A 457 17.78 -25.67 21.46
N ASP A 458 17.26 -24.46 21.20
CA ASP A 458 17.34 -23.33 22.12
C ASP A 458 16.58 -23.60 23.43
N SER A 459 17.05 -22.98 24.50
CA SER A 459 16.34 -23.02 25.77
C SER A 459 15.02 -22.25 25.69
N PRO A 460 13.97 -22.69 26.40
CA PRO A 460 12.72 -21.93 26.49
C PRO A 460 12.93 -20.51 27.07
N GLN A 461 14.04 -20.28 27.79
CA GLN A 461 14.39 -18.99 28.39
C GLN A 461 15.41 -18.19 27.55
N MET A 462 15.78 -18.63 26.34
CA MET A 462 16.84 -18.01 25.52
C MET A 462 16.67 -16.49 25.43
N MET A 463 15.49 -16.02 25.05
CA MET A 463 15.25 -14.58 24.91
C MET A 463 15.39 -13.83 26.23
N THR A 464 14.93 -14.43 27.33
CA THR A 464 15.11 -13.85 28.67
C THR A 464 16.59 -13.81 29.07
N ASN A 465 17.35 -14.84 28.71
CA ASN A 465 18.80 -14.90 28.96
C ASN A 465 19.55 -13.85 28.13
N PHE A 466 19.16 -13.65 26.88
CA PHE A 466 19.74 -12.64 26.00
C PHE A 466 19.46 -11.22 26.48
N ILE A 467 18.20 -10.91 26.81
CA ILE A 467 17.82 -9.57 27.29
C ILE A 467 18.60 -9.19 28.55
N LYS A 468 18.90 -10.14 29.45
CA LYS A 468 19.74 -9.91 30.63
C LYS A 468 21.18 -9.51 30.31
N ARG A 469 21.68 -9.80 29.10
CA ARG A 469 23.03 -9.41 28.63
C ARG A 469 23.07 -7.99 28.10
N LEU A 470 21.93 -7.47 27.65
CA LEU A 470 21.85 -6.09 27.21
C LEU A 470 21.99 -5.15 28.42
N PRO A 471 22.75 -4.04 28.29
CA PRO A 471 22.87 -3.06 29.37
C PRO A 471 21.50 -2.51 29.78
N ALA A 472 21.29 -2.21 31.06
CA ALA A 472 19.99 -1.79 31.61
C ALA A 472 19.34 -0.60 30.87
N THR A 473 20.16 0.29 30.29
CA THR A 473 19.73 1.42 29.46
C THR A 473 19.09 1.02 28.12
N ALA A 474 19.29 -0.22 27.66
CA ALA A 474 18.63 -0.80 26.48
C ALA A 474 17.17 -1.21 26.73
N ILE A 475 16.79 -1.45 27.99
CA ILE A 475 15.52 -2.13 28.34
C ILE A 475 14.43 -1.11 28.72
N GLU A 476 14.79 0.06 29.26
CA GLU A 476 13.83 0.96 29.94
C GLU A 476 12.92 1.82 29.04
N LYS A 477 13.05 1.82 27.71
CA LYS A 477 12.29 2.76 26.87
C LYS A 477 11.63 2.23 25.60
N GLY A 478 11.66 0.93 25.31
CA GLY A 478 11.24 0.45 23.97
C GLY A 478 11.94 1.20 22.83
N GLN A 479 13.10 1.78 23.15
CA GLN A 479 13.99 2.49 22.24
C GLN A 479 15.22 1.62 22.11
N SER A 480 15.59 1.34 20.86
CA SER A 480 16.84 0.67 20.51
C SER A 480 17.98 1.27 21.33
N TYR A 481 18.74 0.41 22.02
CA TYR A 481 20.02 0.81 22.59
C TYR A 481 20.81 1.55 21.49
N PRO A 482 21.49 2.67 21.76
CA PRO A 482 22.10 3.50 20.71
C PRO A 482 23.00 2.71 19.74
N PHE A 483 23.54 1.58 20.21
CA PHE A 483 24.41 0.68 19.47
C PHE A 483 23.77 -0.65 19.03
N VAL A 484 22.54 -1.00 19.41
CA VAL A 484 21.95 -2.32 19.07
C VAL A 484 20.52 -2.19 18.59
N GLU A 485 20.27 -2.69 17.39
CA GLU A 485 18.94 -2.91 16.81
C GLU A 485 18.75 -4.42 16.60
N LEU A 486 17.60 -4.99 16.98
CA LEU A 486 17.36 -6.43 16.85
C LEU A 486 16.59 -6.75 15.57
N SER A 487 16.99 -7.82 14.89
CA SER A 487 16.23 -8.44 13.80
C SER A 487 15.85 -9.86 14.20
N CYS A 488 14.55 -10.14 14.28
CA CYS A 488 14.02 -11.49 14.52
C CYS A 488 13.52 -12.09 13.20
N CYS A 489 14.22 -13.07 12.63
CA CYS A 489 13.69 -13.87 11.52
C CYS A 489 13.14 -15.20 12.06
N GLY A 490 11.81 -15.26 12.27
CA GLY A 490 11.07 -16.51 12.48
C GLY A 490 10.41 -16.66 13.85
N GLY A 491 9.08 -16.74 13.85
CA GLY A 491 8.30 -17.62 14.75
C GLY A 491 8.44 -17.52 16.27
N VAL A 492 8.87 -16.40 16.86
CA VAL A 492 8.88 -16.26 18.33
C VAL A 492 7.47 -15.91 18.83
N GLU A 493 6.77 -16.90 19.40
CA GLU A 493 5.35 -16.83 19.78
C GLU A 493 5.06 -16.29 21.20
N GLU A 494 6.05 -15.84 21.98
CA GLU A 494 5.83 -15.45 23.38
C GLU A 494 5.95 -13.96 23.73
N THR A 495 5.17 -13.60 24.75
CA THR A 495 4.65 -12.26 25.09
C THR A 495 5.66 -11.21 25.54
N SER A 496 6.97 -11.52 25.57
CA SER A 496 8.03 -10.56 25.93
C SER A 496 8.83 -10.06 24.72
N THR A 497 8.70 -10.70 23.56
CA THR A 497 9.52 -10.43 22.37
C THR A 497 8.95 -9.34 21.45
N ALA A 498 7.64 -9.08 21.52
CA ALA A 498 6.94 -8.09 20.68
C ALA A 498 7.19 -6.60 21.05
N LEU A 499 8.05 -6.35 22.04
CA LEU A 499 8.46 -5.00 22.45
C LEU A 499 9.82 -4.59 21.87
N ILE A 500 10.56 -5.53 21.28
CA ILE A 500 11.93 -5.31 20.78
C ILE A 500 12.05 -5.67 19.29
N CYS A 501 11.18 -6.57 18.80
CA CYS A 501 10.78 -6.70 17.41
C CYS A 501 9.35 -6.13 17.29
#